data_AF-A0A3D5L398-F1
#
_entry.id   AF-A0A3D5L398-F1
#
_cell.length_a   1.000
_cell.length_b   1.000
_cell.length_c   1.000
_cell.angle_alpha   90.00
_cell.angle_beta   90.00
_cell.angle_gamma   90.00
#
_symmetry.space_group_name_H-M   'P 1'
#
loop_
_entity.id
_entity.type
_entity.pdbx_description
1 polymer ?
#
loop_
_entity_poly.entity_id
_entity_poly.type
_entity_poly.pdbx_seq_one_letter_code
_entity_poly.pdbx_strand_id
1 'polypeptide(L)'
;MSVLFGCSTGQNSPVVWTTAEHVVITFIIWYMISFFQSLPESIEESARIDGCSEGQMFRMIVLPLVAPGIAAVGMLSFLYAWNEYTYSVMFVQQADNYTIPLALATLNTEDNVTNFGLTAAGGVISVIPITLFVIFAQRYLIAGLSNGAVKD
;
A
#
# COMPACT_ATOMS: atom_id res chain seq x y z
N MET A 1 -23.14 22.90 18.07
CA MET A 1 -22.86 21.98 16.95
C MET A 1 -21.80 20.98 17.40
N SER A 2 -22.06 20.33 18.54
CA SER A 2 -21.04 19.67 19.37
C SER A 2 -21.62 18.39 20.02
N VAL A 3 -22.72 17.87 19.46
CA VAL A 3 -23.57 16.81 20.06
C VAL A 3 -23.67 15.57 19.15
N LEU A 4 -22.79 15.43 18.14
CA LEU A 4 -22.68 14.22 17.32
C LEU A 4 -21.42 13.38 17.61
N PHE A 5 -20.68 13.70 18.69
CA PHE A 5 -19.53 12.93 19.20
C PHE A 5 -19.84 12.29 20.55
N GLY A 6 -21.06 11.80 20.71
CA GLY A 6 -21.54 11.19 21.95
C GLY A 6 -22.01 9.77 21.73
N CYS A 7 -21.10 8.81 21.55
CA CYS A 7 -21.38 7.42 21.90
C CYS A 7 -20.08 6.63 22.03
N SER A 8 -19.95 5.95 23.17
CA SER A 8 -19.02 4.86 23.48
C SER A 8 -18.64 4.02 22.24
N THR A 9 -17.59 4.41 21.55
CA THR A 9 -16.99 3.59 20.49
C THR A 9 -15.71 3.06 21.07
N GLY A 10 -15.77 1.81 21.53
CA GLY A 10 -14.56 1.05 21.82
C GLY A 10 -13.64 1.09 20.60
N GLN A 11 -12.36 0.84 20.84
CA GLN A 11 -11.26 0.68 19.88
C GLN A 11 -11.60 -0.10 18.58
N ASN A 12 -12.73 -0.83 18.56
CA ASN A 12 -13.20 -1.70 17.49
C ASN A 12 -14.32 -1.11 16.60
N SER A 13 -14.60 0.20 16.67
CA SER A 13 -15.61 0.78 15.77
C SER A 13 -15.09 0.84 14.31
N PRO A 14 -15.82 0.29 13.31
CA PRO A 14 -15.36 0.23 11.92
C PRO A 14 -15.01 1.60 11.32
N VAL A 15 -15.67 2.66 11.80
CA VAL A 15 -15.44 4.04 11.36
C VAL A 15 -14.00 4.49 11.64
N VAL A 16 -13.44 4.18 12.81
CA VAL A 16 -12.05 4.56 13.14
C VAL A 16 -11.05 3.88 12.21
N TRP A 17 -11.28 2.61 11.90
CA TRP A 17 -10.44 1.84 10.96
C TRP A 17 -10.48 2.41 9.55
N THR A 18 -11.69 2.71 9.04
CA THR A 18 -11.81 3.38 7.73
C THR A 18 -11.07 4.72 7.70
N THR A 19 -11.13 5.53 8.76
CA THR A 19 -10.41 6.82 8.75
C THR A 19 -8.89 6.64 8.69
N ALA A 20 -8.35 5.60 9.35
CA ALA A 20 -6.93 5.29 9.30
C ALA A 20 -6.47 4.83 7.90
N GLU A 21 -7.29 4.05 7.19
CA GLU A 21 -7.01 3.60 5.82
C GLU A 21 -6.87 4.79 4.84
N HIS A 22 -7.71 5.82 4.98
CA HIS A 22 -7.64 7.03 4.14
C HIS A 22 -6.39 7.89 4.41
N VAL A 23 -5.84 7.83 5.63
CA VAL A 23 -4.57 8.50 5.96
C VAL A 23 -3.43 7.91 5.14
N VAL A 24 -3.45 6.60 4.87
CA VAL A 24 -2.43 5.93 4.05
C VAL A 24 -2.39 6.49 2.64
N ILE A 25 -3.57 6.70 2.02
CA ILE A 25 -3.67 7.28 0.68
C ILE A 25 -3.09 8.71 0.66
N THR A 26 -3.39 9.49 1.70
CA THR A 26 -2.84 10.85 1.83
C THR A 26 -1.33 10.81 1.95
N PHE A 27 -0.79 9.90 2.76
CA PHE A 27 0.64 9.69 2.94
C PHE A 27 1.33 9.26 1.63
N ILE A 28 0.72 8.34 0.88
CA ILE A 28 1.17 7.88 -0.44
C ILE A 28 1.34 9.07 -1.39
N ILE A 29 0.34 9.96 -1.46
CA ILE A 29 0.38 11.14 -2.34
C ILE A 29 1.50 12.09 -1.91
N TRP A 30 1.61 12.38 -0.62
CA TRP A 30 2.66 13.27 -0.10
C TRP A 30 4.06 12.72 -0.36
N TYR A 31 4.25 11.41 -0.18
CA TYR A 31 5.52 10.76 -0.45
C TYR A 31 5.90 10.83 -1.94
N MET A 32 4.93 10.59 -2.82
CA MET A 32 5.14 10.74 -4.26
C MET A 32 5.49 12.17 -4.65
N ILE A 33 4.78 13.18 -4.11
CA ILE A 33 5.10 14.60 -4.34
C ILE A 33 6.53 14.91 -3.91
N SER A 34 6.94 14.44 -2.72
CA SER A 34 8.30 14.63 -2.22
C SER A 34 9.35 14.00 -3.15
N PHE A 35 9.06 12.84 -3.74
CA PHE A 35 9.94 12.19 -4.70
C PHE A 35 10.07 12.99 -5.99
N PHE A 36 8.97 13.48 -6.55
CA PHE A 36 9.01 14.34 -7.74
C PHE A 36 9.75 15.66 -7.47
N GLN A 37 9.56 16.28 -6.30
CA GLN A 37 10.26 17.52 -5.92
C GLN A 37 11.76 17.32 -5.66
N SER A 38 12.21 16.08 -5.43
CA SER A 38 13.63 15.77 -5.24
C SER A 38 14.42 15.68 -6.55
N LEU A 39 13.74 15.61 -7.70
CA LEU A 39 14.41 15.58 -8.99
C LEU A 39 15.00 16.97 -9.31
N PRO A 40 16.28 17.06 -9.72
CA PRO A 40 16.88 18.33 -10.10
C PRO A 40 16.29 18.84 -11.42
N GLU A 41 15.85 20.11 -11.42
CA GLU A 41 15.25 20.77 -12.59
C GLU A 41 16.21 20.78 -13.81
N SER A 42 17.53 20.73 -13.58
CA SER A 42 18.55 20.72 -14.64
C SER A 42 18.43 19.53 -15.61
N ILE A 43 17.89 18.40 -15.15
CA ILE A 43 17.68 17.21 -15.99
C ILE A 43 16.54 17.45 -16.99
N GLU A 44 15.47 18.12 -16.57
CA GLU A 44 14.34 18.49 -17.42
C GLU A 44 14.73 19.58 -18.41
N GLU A 45 15.50 20.58 -17.97
CA GLU A 45 16.04 21.63 -18.84
C GLU A 45 16.96 21.06 -19.93
N SER A 46 17.87 20.14 -19.56
CA SER A 46 18.76 19.47 -20.51
C SER A 46 17.97 18.66 -21.54
N ALA A 47 16.96 17.91 -21.11
CA ALA A 47 16.09 17.15 -22.00
C ALA A 47 15.29 18.06 -22.96
N ARG A 48 14.90 19.26 -22.53
CA ARG A 48 14.24 20.25 -23.38
C ARG A 48 15.20 20.84 -24.42
N ILE A 49 16.46 21.07 -24.05
CA ILE A 49 17.51 21.51 -24.97
C ILE A 49 17.78 20.44 -26.05
N ASP A 50 17.72 19.15 -25.68
CA ASP A 50 17.85 18.02 -26.59
C ASP A 50 16.63 17.83 -27.54
N GLY A 51 15.62 18.71 -27.48
CA GLY A 51 14.44 18.67 -28.34
C GLY A 51 13.44 17.56 -27.98
N CYS A 52 13.53 17.01 -26.77
CA CYS A 52 12.64 15.96 -26.31
C CYS A 52 11.22 16.52 -26.07
N SER A 53 10.18 15.81 -26.56
CA SER A 53 8.79 16.19 -26.28
C SER A 53 8.42 15.93 -24.80
N GLU A 54 7.53 16.73 -24.22
CA GLU A 54 7.13 16.62 -22.79
C GLU A 54 6.67 15.19 -22.40
N GLY A 55 5.91 14.52 -23.28
CA GLY A 55 5.49 13.13 -23.03
C GLY A 55 6.63 12.11 -23.10
N GLN A 56 7.64 12.37 -23.93
CA GLN A 56 8.84 11.54 -24.05
C GLN A 56 9.76 11.75 -22.85
N MET A 57 9.95 12.99 -22.42
CA MET A 57 10.68 13.35 -21.20
C MET A 57 10.09 12.64 -19.98
N PHE A 58 8.76 12.71 -19.80
CA PHE A 58 8.10 12.05 -18.69
C PHE A 58 8.34 10.53 -18.68
N ARG A 59 8.13 9.84 -19.81
CA ARG A 59 8.23 8.38 -19.86
C ARG A 59 9.66 7.84 -19.83
N MET A 60 10.60 8.53 -20.47
CA MET A 60 11.97 8.02 -20.65
C MET A 60 12.94 8.51 -19.57
N ILE A 61 12.64 9.64 -18.91
CA ILE A 61 13.53 10.27 -17.93
C ILE A 61 12.83 10.26 -16.56
N VAL A 62 11.75 11.01 -16.40
CA VAL A 62 11.12 11.19 -15.07
C VAL A 62 10.62 9.86 -14.48
N LEU A 63 9.89 9.06 -15.27
CA LEU A 63 9.30 7.81 -14.81
C LEU A 63 10.32 6.79 -14.27
N PRO A 64 11.43 6.45 -14.97
CA PRO A 64 12.44 5.55 -14.42
C PRO A 64 13.19 6.13 -13.22
N LEU A 65 13.37 7.46 -13.13
CA LEU A 65 13.95 8.10 -11.95
C LEU A 65 13.05 7.98 -10.70
N VAL A 66 11.73 8.09 -10.88
CA VAL A 66 10.76 8.00 -9.78
C VAL A 66 10.29 6.56 -9.52
N ALA A 67 10.58 5.62 -10.44
CA ALA A 67 10.26 4.20 -10.31
C ALA A 67 10.59 3.54 -8.95
N PRO A 68 11.76 3.78 -8.31
CA PRO A 68 12.01 3.25 -6.98
C PRO A 68 11.10 3.84 -5.90
N GLY A 69 10.73 5.12 -6.00
CA GLY A 69 9.73 5.74 -5.13
C GLY A 69 8.35 5.12 -5.32
N ILE A 70 7.94 4.90 -6.57
CA ILE A 70 6.69 4.20 -6.91
C ILE A 70 6.69 2.78 -6.33
N ALA A 71 7.80 2.05 -6.40
CA ALA A 71 7.91 0.70 -5.85
C ALA A 71 7.75 0.70 -4.31
N ALA A 72 8.35 1.67 -3.61
CA ALA A 72 8.24 1.79 -2.15
C ALA A 72 6.80 2.06 -1.71
N VAL A 73 6.16 3.03 -2.35
CA VAL A 73 4.80 3.46 -2.04
C VAL A 73 3.78 2.39 -2.48
N GLY A 74 4.01 1.75 -3.62
CA GLY A 74 3.22 0.63 -4.10
C GLY A 74 3.28 -0.58 -3.18
N MET A 75 4.45 -0.85 -2.57
CA MET A 75 4.58 -1.88 -1.54
C MET A 75 3.76 -1.56 -0.30
N LEU A 76 3.83 -0.32 0.20
CA LEU A 76 3.02 0.11 1.32
C LEU A 76 1.52 -0.01 1.00
N SER A 77 1.10 0.44 -0.19
CA SER A 77 -0.28 0.36 -0.65
C SER A 77 -0.77 -1.09 -0.74
N PHE A 78 0.04 -1.99 -1.29
CA PHE A 78 -0.28 -3.42 -1.39
C PHE A 78 -0.43 -4.05 -0.01
N LEU A 79 0.48 -3.76 0.92
CA LEU A 79 0.41 -4.27 2.29
C LEU A 79 -0.90 -3.87 2.98
N TYR A 80 -1.34 -2.62 2.81
CA TYR A 80 -2.60 -2.16 3.37
C TYR A 80 -3.81 -2.82 2.70
N ALA A 81 -3.87 -2.80 1.37
CA ALA A 81 -4.98 -3.39 0.62
C ALA A 81 -5.13 -4.90 0.86
N TRP A 82 -4.01 -5.61 1.07
CA TRP A 82 -4.03 -7.04 1.35
C TRP A 82 -4.59 -7.38 2.74
N ASN A 83 -4.40 -6.50 3.72
CA ASN A 83 -4.89 -6.67 5.09
C ASN A 83 -6.28 -6.06 5.30
N GLU A 84 -6.96 -5.71 4.22
CA GLU A 84 -8.22 -4.99 4.28
C GLU A 84 -9.37 -5.87 4.80
N TYR A 85 -9.77 -5.62 6.05
CA TYR A 85 -10.84 -6.34 6.72
C TYR A 85 -12.15 -5.53 6.76
N THR A 86 -12.05 -4.22 6.96
CA THR A 86 -13.18 -3.33 7.21
C THR A 86 -14.16 -3.33 6.05
N TYR A 87 -13.65 -3.09 4.84
CA TYR A 87 -14.47 -3.12 3.62
C TYR A 87 -14.99 -4.53 3.31
N SER A 88 -14.21 -5.56 3.63
CA SER A 88 -14.62 -6.95 3.43
C SER A 88 -15.88 -7.26 4.24
N VAL A 89 -15.93 -6.92 5.52
CA VAL A 89 -17.12 -7.13 6.37
C VAL A 89 -18.34 -6.33 5.91
N MET A 90 -18.12 -5.12 5.37
CA MET A 90 -19.22 -4.26 4.93
C MET A 90 -19.86 -4.71 3.63
N PHE A 91 -19.06 -5.20 2.67
CA PHE A 91 -19.52 -5.46 1.31
C PHE A 91 -19.65 -6.95 0.98
N VAL A 92 -18.86 -7.82 1.62
CA VAL A 92 -18.87 -9.26 1.33
C VAL A 92 -19.89 -9.97 2.21
N GLN A 93 -21.01 -10.37 1.61
CA GLN A 93 -22.09 -11.06 2.32
C GLN A 93 -22.09 -12.58 2.14
N GLN A 94 -21.45 -13.10 1.09
CA GLN A 94 -21.42 -14.52 0.75
C GLN A 94 -20.06 -15.15 1.10
N ALA A 95 -20.09 -16.34 1.71
CA ALA A 95 -18.90 -17.08 2.15
C ALA A 95 -17.91 -17.38 1.01
N ASP A 96 -18.41 -17.62 -0.20
CA ASP A 96 -17.59 -17.92 -1.38
C ASP A 96 -16.70 -16.74 -1.81
N ASN A 97 -17.03 -15.53 -1.36
CA ASN A 97 -16.31 -14.29 -1.68
C ASN A 97 -15.46 -13.78 -0.52
N TYR A 98 -15.28 -14.57 0.54
CA TYR A 98 -14.50 -14.14 1.70
C TYR A 98 -13.05 -13.87 1.33
N THR A 99 -12.60 -12.68 1.68
CA THR A 99 -11.17 -12.36 1.67
C THR A 99 -10.48 -13.16 2.76
N ILE A 100 -9.17 -13.39 2.61
CA ILE A 100 -8.40 -14.16 3.61
C ILE A 100 -8.56 -13.57 5.03
N PRO A 101 -8.45 -12.25 5.26
CA PRO A 101 -8.67 -11.68 6.59
C PRO A 101 -10.08 -11.93 7.13
N LEU A 102 -11.11 -11.83 6.29
CA LEU A 102 -12.50 -12.07 6.67
C LEU A 102 -12.74 -13.55 7.02
N ALA A 103 -12.25 -14.47 6.20
CA ALA A 103 -12.35 -15.91 6.44
C ALA A 103 -11.69 -16.30 7.77
N LEU A 104 -10.48 -15.80 8.03
CA LEU A 104 -9.78 -16.06 9.29
C LEU A 104 -10.53 -15.50 10.51
N ALA A 105 -11.19 -14.34 10.38
CA ALA A 105 -12.00 -13.78 11.46
C ALA A 105 -13.20 -14.70 11.82
N THR A 106 -13.83 -15.32 10.82
CA THR A 106 -14.96 -16.25 11.05
C THR A 106 -14.57 -17.55 11.76
N LEU A 107 -13.29 -17.94 11.71
CA LEU A 107 -12.77 -19.13 12.42
C LEU A 107 -12.66 -18.92 13.94
N ASN A 108 -12.75 -17.67 14.40
CA ASN A 108 -12.59 -17.30 15.81
C ASN A 108 -13.94 -16.95 16.50
N THR A 109 -15.08 -17.30 15.91
CA THR A 109 -16.41 -17.00 16.47
C THR A 109 -16.79 -17.98 17.59
N GLU A 110 -17.52 -17.49 18.60
CA GLU A 110 -17.77 -18.08 19.93
C GLU A 110 -18.38 -19.50 19.95
N ASP A 111 -18.98 -19.97 18.84
CA ASP A 111 -19.67 -21.26 18.77
C ASP A 111 -18.76 -22.46 18.47
N ASN A 112 -17.49 -22.25 18.09
CA ASN A 112 -16.55 -23.32 17.79
C ASN A 112 -15.32 -23.21 18.70
N VAL A 113 -14.90 -24.34 19.29
CA VAL A 113 -13.60 -24.47 19.96
C VAL A 113 -12.54 -23.96 18.98
N THR A 114 -11.93 -22.81 19.29
CA THR A 114 -11.01 -22.11 18.38
C THR A 114 -9.95 -23.10 17.90
N ASN A 115 -10.03 -23.51 16.65
CA ASN A 115 -9.09 -24.47 16.11
C ASN A 115 -7.82 -23.71 15.74
N PHE A 116 -6.95 -23.54 16.74
CA PHE A 116 -5.66 -22.87 16.60
C PHE A 116 -4.83 -23.42 15.44
N GLY A 117 -5.00 -24.70 15.09
CA GLY A 117 -4.35 -25.31 13.93
C GLY A 117 -4.82 -24.72 12.60
N LEU A 118 -6.14 -24.59 12.41
CA LEU A 118 -6.72 -23.99 11.20
C LEU A 118 -6.41 -22.49 11.09
N THR A 119 -6.53 -21.75 12.20
CA THR A 119 -6.20 -20.31 12.22
C THR A 119 -4.71 -20.05 11.95
N ALA A 120 -3.81 -20.86 12.54
CA ALA A 120 -2.37 -20.75 12.29
C ALA A 120 -2.01 -21.12 10.85
N ALA A 121 -2.58 -22.20 10.30
CA ALA A 121 -2.34 -22.61 8.92
C ALA A 121 -2.81 -21.53 7.93
N GLY A 122 -4.01 -20.97 8.14
CA GLY A 122 -4.53 -19.88 7.33
C GLY A 122 -3.71 -18.59 7.44
N GLY A 123 -3.17 -18.28 8.63
CA GLY A 123 -2.23 -17.18 8.82
C GLY A 123 -0.89 -17.38 8.10
N VAL A 124 -0.35 -18.59 8.05
CA VAL A 124 0.87 -18.87 7.26
C VAL A 124 0.61 -18.69 5.77
N ILE A 125 -0.55 -19.16 5.28
CA ILE A 125 -0.94 -18.99 3.88
C ILE A 125 -1.12 -17.51 3.52
N SER A 126 -1.67 -16.69 4.43
CA SER A 126 -1.89 -15.26 4.18
C SER A 126 -0.60 -14.46 4.01
N VAL A 127 0.51 -14.93 4.57
CA VAL A 127 1.84 -14.29 4.47
C VAL A 127 2.50 -14.54 3.11
N ILE A 128 2.20 -15.66 2.44
CA ILE A 128 2.85 -16.07 1.19
C ILE A 128 2.78 -14.96 0.11
N PRO A 129 1.61 -14.37 -0.20
CA PRO A 129 1.51 -13.39 -1.28
C PRO A 129 2.23 -12.09 -0.96
N ILE A 130 2.23 -11.69 0.32
CA ILE A 130 3.00 -10.55 0.80
C ILE A 130 4.49 -10.79 0.60
N THR A 131 5.01 -11.94 1.05
CA THR A 131 6.43 -12.26 0.91
C THR A 131 6.85 -12.29 -0.56
N LEU A 132 6.05 -12.91 -1.43
CA LEU A 132 6.33 -12.91 -2.87
C LEU A 132 6.38 -11.49 -3.43
N PHE A 133 5.37 -10.66 -3.14
CA PHE A 133 5.33 -9.28 -3.59
C PHE A 133 6.57 -8.49 -3.12
N VAL A 134 6.95 -8.64 -1.85
CA VAL A 134 8.10 -7.96 -1.27
C VAL A 134 9.41 -8.39 -1.94
N ILE A 135 9.61 -9.68 -2.21
CA ILE A 135 10.80 -10.18 -2.93
C ILE A 135 10.91 -9.53 -4.33
N PHE A 136 9.79 -9.42 -5.04
CA PHE A 136 9.77 -8.75 -6.36
C PHE A 136 10.04 -7.24 -6.23
N ALA A 137 9.39 -6.57 -5.27
CA ALA A 137 9.52 -5.12 -5.07
C ALA A 137 10.92 -4.71 -4.58
N GLN A 138 11.56 -5.51 -3.72
CA GLN A 138 12.92 -5.26 -3.21
C GLN A 138 13.95 -5.11 -4.34
N ARG A 139 13.82 -5.86 -5.44
CA ARG A 139 14.71 -5.72 -6.60
C ARG A 139 14.68 -4.30 -7.18
N TYR A 140 13.51 -3.66 -7.23
CA TYR A 140 13.35 -2.30 -7.73
C TYR A 140 13.86 -1.25 -6.74
N LEU A 141 13.70 -1.50 -5.44
CA LEU A 141 14.23 -0.63 -4.39
C LEU A 141 15.77 -0.62 -4.36
N ILE A 142 16.40 -1.79 -4.48
CA ILE A 142 17.86 -1.93 -4.49
C ILE A 142 18.45 -1.31 -5.76
N ALA A 143 17.80 -1.48 -6.91
CA ALA A 143 18.21 -0.84 -8.17
C ALA A 143 18.16 0.70 -8.10
N GLY A 144 17.15 1.27 -7.43
CA GLY A 144 17.03 2.71 -7.22
C GLY A 144 18.11 3.30 -6.31
N LEU A 145 18.42 2.62 -5.21
CA LEU A 145 19.50 3.02 -4.29
C LEU A 145 20.88 2.98 -4.97
N SER A 146 21.11 2.01 -5.85
CA SER A 146 22.37 1.88 -6.58
C SER A 146 22.55 2.92 -7.68
N ASN A 147 21.47 3.39 -8.31
CA ASN A 147 21.53 4.41 -9.37
C ASN A 147 21.54 5.83 -8.81
N GLY A 148 21.04 6.07 -7.58
CA GLY A 148 21.17 7.35 -6.88
C GLY A 148 22.49 7.55 -6.14
N ALA A 149 23.27 6.47 -5.91
CA ALA A 149 24.57 6.51 -5.22
C ALA A 149 25.78 6.76 -6.14
N VAL A 150 25.54 6.93 -7.45
CA VAL A 150 26.51 7.46 -8.42
C VAL A 150 25.82 8.73 -8.97
N LYS A 151 26.19 9.95 -8.60
CA LYS A 151 27.52 10.56 -8.44
C LYS A 151 27.36 11.98 -7.87
N ASP A 152 28.47 12.53 -7.36
CA ASP A 152 28.90 13.95 -7.39
C ASP A 152 27.85 15.06 -7.63
#